data_AF-A0A0F0HZT0-F1
#
_entry.id   AF-A0A0F0HZT0-F1
#
_cell.length_a   1.000
_cell.length_b   1.000
_cell.length_c   1.000
_cell.angle_alpha   90.00
_cell.angle_beta   90.00
_cell.angle_gamma   90.00
#
_symmetry.space_group_name_H-M   'P 1'
#
loop_
_entity.id
_entity.type
_entity.pdbx_description
1 polymer ?
#
loop_
_entity_poly.entity_id
_entity_poly.type
_entity_poly.pdbx_seq_one_letter_code
_entity_poly.pdbx_strand_id
1 'polypeptide(L)'
;MSFDSDFLPPWGILPVEQYLIRNWDFAAAEPPDQQRLRLIYQFLELGEIPREWVPLDEYASPPRIPTAEEINIILRPWRSDDLRQKAWRLVDADHDTPIFLRTHYNPLDNSDARMKEWVNASEEFANHAWWALLEDSNSFNFGSDWRRVYEILPEVARLVRAEDRYERYASPESVERDREQFKSSLAKEKKANPDLWSNRDHFIEVAAADLLRTVAVMYMLIADQEAFDTGLLRLIYLDGKRNVIREMRVEPDDQTITDIIMARFELTDPPGLEDAIIGERYRVTGDLGKELYRLTEADLADP
;
A
#
# COMPACT_ATOMS: atom_id res chain seq x y z
N MET A 1 -17.96 -5.99 10.04
CA MET A 1 -19.12 -6.55 9.30
C MET A 1 -18.60 -7.71 8.46
N SER A 2 -19.34 -8.83 8.40
CA SER A 2 -18.95 -9.98 7.57
C SER A 2 -19.36 -9.69 6.13
N PHE A 3 -18.42 -9.21 5.32
CA PHE A 3 -18.68 -9.07 3.88
C PHE A 3 -18.68 -10.45 3.25
N ASP A 4 -19.77 -10.77 2.57
CA ASP A 4 -19.91 -11.97 1.76
C ASP A 4 -19.00 -11.86 0.54
N SER A 5 -18.23 -12.91 0.23
CA SER A 5 -17.42 -12.98 -1.00
C SER A 5 -18.27 -12.84 -2.26
N ASP A 6 -19.57 -13.05 -2.14
CA ASP A 6 -20.52 -13.03 -3.25
C ASP A 6 -21.10 -11.63 -3.55
N PHE A 7 -20.83 -10.63 -2.70
CA PHE A 7 -21.35 -9.28 -2.93
C PHE A 7 -20.67 -8.61 -4.13
N LEU A 8 -21.45 -8.31 -5.17
CA LEU A 8 -21.00 -7.53 -6.32
C LEU A 8 -21.39 -6.05 -6.16
N PRO A 9 -20.43 -5.12 -5.99
CA PRO A 9 -20.74 -3.70 -5.88
C PRO A 9 -21.48 -3.15 -7.11
N PRO A 10 -22.50 -2.29 -6.94
CA PRO A 10 -23.14 -1.62 -8.07
C PRO A 10 -22.16 -0.69 -8.78
N TRP A 11 -22.35 -0.49 -10.09
CA TRP A 11 -21.48 0.40 -10.88
C TRP A 11 -21.53 1.83 -10.35
N GLY A 12 -20.35 2.46 -10.24
CA GLY A 12 -20.19 3.82 -9.76
C GLY A 12 -20.08 3.92 -8.25
N ILE A 13 -20.09 2.83 -7.49
CA ILE A 13 -19.99 2.91 -6.02
C ILE A 13 -18.55 3.17 -5.54
N LEU A 14 -17.55 2.74 -6.32
CA LEU A 14 -16.15 2.90 -5.92
C LEU A 14 -15.67 4.34 -6.17
N PRO A 15 -14.82 4.91 -5.29
CA PRO A 15 -14.38 6.31 -5.41
C PRO A 15 -13.70 6.63 -6.75
N VAL A 16 -12.88 5.72 -7.26
CA VAL A 16 -12.24 5.92 -8.57
C VAL A 16 -13.24 5.80 -9.73
N GLU A 17 -14.28 4.98 -9.62
CA GLU A 17 -15.35 4.92 -10.63
C GLU A 17 -16.10 6.26 -10.66
N GLN A 18 -16.39 6.87 -9.50
CA GLN A 18 -16.94 8.23 -9.42
C GLN A 18 -16.02 9.26 -10.08
N TYR A 19 -14.71 9.18 -9.84
CA TYR A 19 -13.75 10.08 -10.46
C TYR A 19 -13.75 9.95 -11.99
N LEU A 20 -13.73 8.71 -12.51
CA LEU A 20 -13.73 8.45 -13.94
C LEU A 20 -14.97 9.02 -14.63
N ILE A 21 -16.18 8.68 -14.17
CA ILE A 21 -17.42 9.10 -14.85
C ILE A 21 -17.66 10.62 -14.77
N ARG A 22 -17.06 11.31 -13.79
CA ARG A 22 -17.18 12.76 -13.63
C ARG A 22 -16.18 13.54 -14.49
N ASN A 23 -15.04 12.93 -14.82
CA ASN A 23 -13.94 13.59 -15.53
C ASN A 23 -13.70 13.00 -16.93
N TRP A 24 -14.54 12.07 -17.37
CA TRP A 24 -14.48 11.53 -18.72
C TRP A 24 -14.95 12.56 -19.74
N ASP A 25 -14.18 12.72 -20.81
CA ASP A 25 -14.51 13.57 -21.94
C ASP A 25 -14.77 12.71 -23.18
N PHE A 26 -16.05 12.56 -23.54
CA PHE A 26 -16.49 11.82 -24.72
C PHE A 26 -16.07 12.47 -26.05
N ALA A 27 -15.72 13.76 -26.05
CA ALA A 27 -15.24 14.47 -27.23
C ALA A 27 -13.71 14.40 -27.37
N ALA A 28 -13.02 13.79 -26.41
CA ALA A 28 -11.57 13.71 -26.44
C ALA A 28 -11.08 12.87 -27.63
N ALA A 29 -10.02 13.35 -28.30
CA ALA A 29 -9.41 12.64 -29.42
C ALA A 29 -8.52 11.47 -28.96
N GLU A 30 -8.19 11.39 -27.66
CA GLU A 30 -7.42 10.30 -27.09
C GLU A 30 -8.23 8.98 -27.06
N PRO A 31 -7.59 7.81 -27.28
CA PRO A 31 -8.26 6.53 -27.10
C PRO A 31 -8.78 6.36 -25.66
N PRO A 32 -9.95 5.71 -25.47
CA PRO A 32 -10.54 5.47 -24.14
C PRO A 32 -9.56 4.91 -23.11
N ASP A 33 -8.73 3.94 -23.48
CA ASP A 33 -7.80 3.32 -22.54
C ASP A 33 -6.71 4.28 -22.05
N GLN A 34 -6.26 5.20 -22.92
CA GLN A 34 -5.28 6.23 -22.55
C GLN A 34 -5.91 7.29 -21.63
N GLN A 35 -7.12 7.75 -21.97
CA GLN A 35 -7.88 8.65 -21.12
C GLN A 35 -8.10 8.06 -19.74
N ARG A 36 -8.48 6.78 -19.68
CA ARG A 36 -8.70 6.07 -18.42
C ARG A 36 -7.45 6.01 -17.56
N LEU A 37 -6.32 5.58 -18.12
CA LEU A 37 -5.05 5.53 -17.39
C LEU A 37 -4.66 6.92 -16.87
N ARG A 38 -4.76 7.95 -17.71
CA ARG A 38 -4.49 9.34 -17.31
C ARG A 38 -5.35 9.76 -16.13
N LEU A 39 -6.66 9.47 -16.16
CA LEU A 39 -7.58 9.80 -15.07
C LEU A 39 -7.30 8.98 -13.80
N ILE A 40 -6.91 7.70 -13.91
CA ILE A 40 -6.49 6.88 -12.76
C ILE A 40 -5.26 7.49 -12.08
N TYR A 41 -4.26 7.90 -12.86
CA TYR A 41 -3.09 8.58 -12.30
C TYR A 41 -3.46 9.90 -11.62
N GLN A 42 -4.34 10.70 -12.22
CA GLN A 42 -4.84 11.94 -11.60
C GLN A 42 -5.60 11.67 -10.29
N PHE A 43 -6.42 10.62 -10.24
CA PHE A 43 -7.10 10.18 -9.03
C PHE A 43 -6.12 9.80 -7.91
N LEU A 44 -5.05 9.08 -8.25
CA LEU A 44 -4.00 8.72 -7.30
C LEU A 44 -3.22 9.93 -6.80
N GLU A 45 -3.24 11.05 -7.52
CA GLU A 45 -2.61 12.29 -7.09
C GLU A 45 -3.46 13.15 -6.13
N LEU A 46 -4.74 12.83 -5.95
CA LEU A 46 -5.58 13.52 -4.96
C LEU A 46 -5.01 13.32 -3.54
N GLY A 47 -4.86 14.39 -2.77
CA GLY A 47 -4.43 14.29 -1.36
C GLY A 47 -5.56 13.85 -0.43
N GLU A 48 -6.80 14.14 -0.82
CA GLU A 48 -8.03 13.82 -0.10
C GLU A 48 -9.08 13.36 -1.11
N ILE A 49 -9.87 12.37 -0.72
CA ILE A 49 -11.03 11.91 -1.48
C ILE A 49 -12.30 12.47 -0.83
N PRO A 50 -13.18 13.11 -1.62
CA PRO A 50 -14.44 13.64 -1.12
C PRO A 50 -15.24 12.58 -0.35
N ARG A 51 -15.71 12.95 0.84
CA ARG A 51 -16.43 12.06 1.76
C ARG A 51 -17.61 11.37 1.09
N GLU A 52 -18.30 12.10 0.21
CA GLU A 52 -19.46 11.60 -0.49
C GLU A 52 -19.12 10.51 -1.51
N TRP A 53 -17.87 10.39 -2.00
CA TRP A 53 -17.48 9.32 -2.92
C TRP A 53 -17.18 8.00 -2.24
N VAL A 54 -16.99 8.01 -0.91
CA VAL A 54 -16.64 6.80 -0.18
C VAL A 54 -17.91 6.15 0.36
N PRO A 55 -18.20 4.89 -0.04
CA PRO A 55 -19.37 4.18 0.44
C PRO A 55 -19.35 4.02 1.97
N LEU A 56 -20.52 4.13 2.59
CA LEU A 56 -20.67 3.96 4.04
C LEU A 56 -20.85 2.49 4.43
N ASP A 57 -21.52 1.73 3.58
CA ASP A 57 -21.85 0.31 3.74
C ASP A 57 -22.32 -0.27 2.39
N GLU A 58 -22.63 -1.57 2.38
CA GLU A 58 -23.14 -2.32 1.22
C GLU A 58 -24.51 -1.85 0.70
N TYR A 59 -25.26 -1.07 1.50
CA TYR A 59 -26.55 -0.50 1.13
C TYR A 59 -26.44 0.91 0.55
N ALA A 60 -25.22 1.49 0.55
CA ALA A 60 -24.97 2.80 0.00
C ALA A 60 -25.31 2.85 -1.50
N SER A 61 -26.02 3.90 -1.90
CA SER A 61 -26.22 4.21 -3.31
C SER A 61 -25.02 5.00 -3.84
N PRO A 62 -24.59 4.77 -5.10
CA PRO A 62 -23.52 5.55 -5.69
C PRO A 62 -23.93 7.03 -5.74
N PRO A 63 -23.01 7.97 -5.43
CA PRO A 63 -23.32 9.40 -5.41
C PRO A 63 -23.85 9.93 -6.74
N ARG A 64 -23.34 9.34 -7.83
CA ARG A 64 -23.86 9.50 -9.18
C ARG A 64 -24.01 8.11 -9.79
N ILE A 65 -25.22 7.78 -10.19
CA ILE A 65 -25.51 6.53 -10.91
C ILE A 65 -24.95 6.68 -12.34
N PRO A 66 -24.05 5.79 -12.78
CA PRO A 66 -23.52 5.83 -14.14
C PRO A 66 -24.59 5.40 -15.16
N THR A 67 -24.56 6.02 -16.33
CA THR A 67 -25.39 5.62 -17.47
C THR A 67 -24.90 4.30 -18.08
N ALA A 68 -25.76 3.64 -18.88
CA ALA A 68 -25.37 2.41 -19.58
C ALA A 68 -24.18 2.63 -20.54
N GLU A 69 -24.10 3.80 -21.18
CA GLU A 69 -22.98 4.18 -22.05
C GLU A 69 -21.67 4.32 -21.25
N GLU A 70 -21.71 5.02 -20.11
CA GLU A 70 -20.55 5.16 -19.22
C GLU A 70 -20.08 3.80 -18.68
N ILE A 71 -20.99 2.91 -18.29
CA ILE A 71 -20.63 1.55 -17.87
C ILE A 71 -19.91 0.82 -19.00
N ASN A 72 -20.44 0.87 -20.22
CA ASN A 72 -19.92 0.06 -21.32
C ASN A 72 -18.62 0.62 -21.94
N ILE A 73 -18.39 1.93 -21.88
CA ILE A 73 -17.21 2.58 -22.47
C ILE A 73 -16.11 2.80 -21.42
N ILE A 74 -16.48 3.20 -20.21
CA ILE A 74 -15.54 3.69 -19.20
C ILE A 74 -15.16 2.57 -18.24
N LEU A 75 -16.16 1.90 -17.65
CA LEU A 75 -15.94 1.08 -16.45
C LEU A 75 -15.75 -0.41 -16.77
N ARG A 76 -16.67 -1.02 -17.51
CA ARG A 76 -16.67 -2.46 -17.83
C ARG A 76 -15.43 -2.92 -18.62
N PRO A 77 -14.89 -2.16 -19.60
CA PRO A 77 -13.69 -2.58 -20.31
C PRO A 77 -12.42 -2.61 -19.43
N TRP A 78 -12.44 -1.94 -18.28
CA TRP A 78 -11.28 -1.80 -17.41
C TRP A 78 -11.22 -2.85 -16.31
N ARG A 79 -12.35 -3.16 -15.68
CA ARG A 79 -12.39 -4.10 -14.56
C ARG A 79 -13.51 -5.11 -14.71
N SER A 80 -13.16 -6.37 -14.50
CA SER A 80 -14.10 -7.47 -14.35
C SER A 80 -14.87 -7.35 -13.03
N ASP A 81 -15.98 -8.07 -12.93
CA ASP A 81 -16.77 -8.12 -11.70
C ASP A 81 -15.94 -8.63 -10.51
N ASP A 82 -15.09 -9.66 -10.70
CA ASP A 82 -14.15 -10.16 -9.68
C ASP A 82 -13.23 -9.05 -9.13
N LEU A 83 -12.56 -8.30 -10.02
CA LEU A 83 -11.67 -7.21 -9.60
C LEU A 83 -12.44 -6.10 -8.87
N ARG A 84 -13.71 -5.88 -9.21
CA ARG A 84 -14.56 -4.90 -8.51
C ARG A 84 -14.94 -5.37 -7.11
N GLN A 85 -15.17 -6.67 -6.90
CA GLN A 85 -15.39 -7.23 -5.56
C GLN A 85 -14.14 -7.04 -4.69
N LYS A 86 -12.95 -7.32 -5.23
CA LYS A 86 -11.68 -7.06 -4.52
C LYS A 86 -11.50 -5.57 -4.21
N ALA A 87 -11.74 -4.71 -5.19
CA ALA A 87 -11.65 -3.25 -5.02
C ALA A 87 -12.62 -2.74 -3.94
N TRP A 88 -13.85 -3.24 -3.90
CA TRP A 88 -14.81 -2.93 -2.85
C TRP A 88 -14.27 -3.29 -1.48
N ARG A 89 -13.73 -4.51 -1.33
CA ARG A 89 -13.16 -4.94 -0.08
C ARG A 89 -11.94 -4.10 0.30
N LEU A 90 -11.11 -3.66 -0.65
CA LEU A 90 -9.96 -2.79 -0.37
C LEU A 90 -10.32 -1.40 0.17
N VAL A 91 -11.50 -0.87 -0.20
CA VAL A 91 -11.98 0.43 0.30
C VAL A 91 -12.46 0.31 1.75
N ASP A 92 -13.04 -0.83 2.11
CA ASP A 92 -13.68 -1.05 3.41
C ASP A 92 -12.82 -1.84 4.41
N ALA A 93 -11.89 -2.67 3.94
CA ALA A 93 -11.14 -3.59 4.78
C ALA A 93 -10.28 -2.89 5.83
N ASP A 94 -10.21 -3.54 6.99
CA ASP A 94 -9.26 -3.20 8.03
C ASP A 94 -7.83 -3.24 7.46
N HIS A 95 -7.02 -2.28 7.89
CA HIS A 95 -5.72 -2.02 7.28
C HIS A 95 -4.62 -3.00 7.75
N ASP A 96 -5.01 -4.13 8.33
CA ASP A 96 -4.14 -5.09 9.03
C ASP A 96 -3.78 -6.33 8.20
N THR A 97 -4.42 -6.55 7.05
CA THR A 97 -4.00 -7.60 6.11
C THR A 97 -3.14 -7.00 5.00
N PRO A 98 -1.96 -7.56 4.66
CA PRO A 98 -1.18 -7.15 3.50
C PRO A 98 -1.89 -7.48 2.19
N ILE A 99 -1.54 -6.77 1.12
CA ILE A 99 -1.83 -7.26 -0.23
C ILE A 99 -0.73 -8.23 -0.64
N PHE A 100 -1.11 -9.39 -1.15
CA PHE A 100 -0.18 -10.36 -1.72
C PHE A 100 -0.27 -10.28 -3.24
N LEU A 101 0.78 -9.75 -3.87
CA LEU A 101 0.85 -9.53 -5.30
C LEU A 101 1.84 -10.50 -5.95
N ARG A 102 1.37 -11.31 -6.90
CA ARG A 102 2.25 -12.10 -7.76
C ARG A 102 2.51 -11.37 -9.07
N THR A 103 3.77 -11.08 -9.35
CA THR A 103 4.17 -10.41 -10.61
C THR A 103 4.95 -11.30 -11.56
N HIS A 104 5.37 -12.48 -11.11
CA HIS A 104 6.10 -13.44 -11.93
C HIS A 104 5.31 -14.76 -12.13
N TYR A 105 5.26 -15.20 -13.37
CA TYR A 105 4.54 -16.40 -13.81
C TYR A 105 5.41 -17.19 -14.75
N ASN A 106 5.68 -18.45 -14.42
CA ASN A 106 6.41 -19.35 -15.27
C ASN A 106 5.68 -20.69 -15.35
N PRO A 107 5.08 -21.04 -16.50
CA PRO A 107 4.31 -22.27 -16.63
C PRO A 107 5.18 -23.53 -16.65
N LEU A 108 6.51 -23.39 -16.71
CA LEU A 108 7.46 -24.50 -16.79
C LEU A 108 8.00 -24.94 -15.42
N ASP A 109 7.68 -24.21 -14.35
CA ASP A 109 8.14 -24.51 -13.00
C ASP A 109 6.98 -24.82 -12.04
N ASN A 110 7.29 -24.98 -10.76
CA ASN A 110 6.33 -25.22 -9.70
C ASN A 110 5.83 -23.94 -9.03
N SER A 111 5.89 -22.79 -9.71
CA SER A 111 5.49 -21.48 -9.15
C SER A 111 4.05 -21.48 -8.64
N ASP A 112 3.11 -22.13 -9.34
CA ASP A 112 1.72 -22.22 -8.90
C ASP A 112 1.55 -23.05 -7.61
N ALA A 113 2.35 -24.10 -7.44
CA ALA A 113 2.34 -24.90 -6.21
C ALA A 113 2.94 -24.12 -5.04
N ARG A 114 4.05 -23.40 -5.28
CA ARG A 114 4.68 -22.52 -4.28
C ARG A 114 3.78 -21.37 -3.86
N MET A 115 3.06 -20.74 -4.80
CA MET A 115 2.08 -19.71 -4.48
C MET A 115 1.00 -20.23 -3.54
N LYS A 116 0.47 -21.43 -3.79
CA LYS A 116 -0.50 -22.07 -2.89
C LYS A 116 0.10 -22.33 -1.51
N GLU A 117 1.34 -22.78 -1.45
CA GLU A 117 2.05 -22.99 -0.18
C GLU A 117 2.18 -21.67 0.60
N TRP A 118 2.70 -20.62 -0.01
CA TRP A 118 2.91 -19.31 0.62
C TRP A 118 1.62 -18.65 1.06
N VAL A 119 0.55 -18.74 0.26
CA VAL A 119 -0.77 -18.17 0.59
C VAL A 119 -1.43 -18.91 1.76
N ASN A 120 -1.23 -20.21 1.87
CA ASN A 120 -1.82 -21.03 2.93
C ASN A 120 -0.87 -21.22 4.12
N ALA A 121 0.28 -20.55 4.15
CA ALA A 121 1.24 -20.67 5.22
C ALA A 121 0.69 -20.13 6.55
N SER A 122 0.03 -18.96 6.51
CA SER A 122 -0.62 -18.34 7.67
C SER A 122 -2.14 -18.40 7.53
N GLU A 123 -2.82 -18.89 8.56
CA GLU A 123 -4.29 -18.93 8.60
C GLU A 123 -4.89 -17.51 8.59
N GLU A 124 -4.22 -16.56 9.27
CA GLU A 124 -4.57 -15.15 9.32
C GLU A 124 -4.63 -14.55 7.92
N PHE A 125 -3.65 -14.85 7.06
CA PHE A 125 -3.69 -14.41 5.67
C PHE A 125 -4.70 -15.21 4.82
N ALA A 126 -4.71 -16.55 4.95
CA ALA A 126 -5.54 -17.42 4.13
C ALA A 126 -7.04 -17.06 4.23
N ASN A 127 -7.51 -16.66 5.42
CA ASN A 127 -8.88 -16.19 5.65
C ASN A 127 -9.25 -14.92 4.86
N HIS A 128 -8.26 -14.17 4.39
CA HIS A 128 -8.43 -12.93 3.64
C HIS A 128 -7.94 -13.03 2.19
N ALA A 129 -7.39 -14.17 1.77
CA ALA A 129 -6.81 -14.36 0.45
C ALA A 129 -7.79 -14.08 -0.69
N TRP A 130 -9.10 -14.31 -0.51
CA TRP A 130 -10.11 -14.11 -1.55
C TRP A 130 -10.12 -12.68 -2.13
N TRP A 131 -9.75 -11.67 -1.33
CA TRP A 131 -9.62 -10.28 -1.80
C TRP A 131 -8.18 -9.76 -1.77
N ALA A 132 -7.35 -10.25 -0.85
CA ALA A 132 -5.99 -9.75 -0.65
C ALA A 132 -4.97 -10.37 -1.63
N LEU A 133 -5.29 -11.51 -2.25
CA LEU A 133 -4.42 -12.17 -3.23
C LEU A 133 -4.69 -11.68 -4.66
N LEU A 134 -3.65 -11.16 -5.28
CA LEU A 134 -3.61 -10.67 -6.66
C LEU A 134 -2.67 -11.55 -7.49
N GLU A 135 -3.21 -12.63 -8.07
CA GLU A 135 -2.43 -13.66 -8.77
C GLU A 135 -2.93 -14.03 -10.18
N ASP A 136 -3.90 -13.32 -10.75
CA ASP A 136 -4.30 -13.56 -12.14
C ASP A 136 -3.19 -13.12 -13.11
N SER A 137 -2.66 -14.07 -13.89
CA SER A 137 -1.56 -13.81 -14.83
C SER A 137 -1.94 -12.87 -15.96
N ASN A 138 -3.22 -12.76 -16.32
CA ASN A 138 -3.67 -11.85 -17.37
C ASN A 138 -3.69 -10.39 -16.89
N SER A 139 -3.85 -10.19 -15.59
CA SER A 139 -3.95 -8.87 -14.97
C SER A 139 -2.64 -8.42 -14.34
N PHE A 140 -1.89 -9.30 -13.67
CA PHE A 140 -0.80 -8.92 -12.76
C PHE A 140 0.60 -9.36 -13.19
N ASN A 141 0.77 -9.85 -14.42
CA ASN A 141 2.09 -10.21 -14.97
C ASN A 141 2.89 -8.95 -15.38
N PHE A 142 3.38 -8.22 -14.38
CA PHE A 142 4.10 -6.96 -14.57
C PHE A 142 5.63 -7.10 -14.56
N GLY A 143 6.14 -8.30 -14.27
CA GLY A 143 7.57 -8.50 -14.01
C GLY A 143 8.04 -7.61 -12.85
N SER A 144 9.04 -6.77 -13.08
CA SER A 144 9.58 -5.87 -12.06
C SER A 144 8.72 -4.62 -11.81
N ASP A 145 7.79 -4.27 -12.71
CA ASP A 145 7.00 -3.03 -12.61
C ASP A 145 5.68 -3.24 -11.85
N TRP A 146 5.81 -3.73 -10.61
CA TRP A 146 4.68 -4.03 -9.74
C TRP A 146 3.73 -2.84 -9.51
N ARG A 147 4.21 -1.60 -9.70
CA ARG A 147 3.41 -0.37 -9.55
C ARG A 147 2.23 -0.30 -10.51
N ARG A 148 2.27 -1.07 -11.61
CA ARG A 148 1.14 -1.19 -12.54
C ARG A 148 -0.11 -1.80 -11.89
N VAL A 149 0.01 -2.41 -10.70
CA VAL A 149 -1.16 -2.81 -9.90
C VAL A 149 -2.12 -1.64 -9.68
N TYR A 150 -1.62 -0.40 -9.53
CA TYR A 150 -2.45 0.79 -9.35
C TYR A 150 -3.25 1.19 -10.59
N GLU A 151 -2.86 0.72 -11.79
CA GLU A 151 -3.63 0.90 -13.03
C GLU A 151 -4.90 0.05 -13.03
N ILE A 152 -4.92 -1.03 -12.23
CA ILE A 152 -6.02 -1.99 -12.14
C ILE A 152 -6.80 -1.79 -10.85
N LEU A 153 -6.10 -1.72 -9.71
CA LEU A 153 -6.66 -1.55 -8.37
C LEU A 153 -6.03 -0.32 -7.68
N PRO A 154 -6.43 0.90 -8.05
CA PRO A 154 -6.01 2.14 -7.36
C PRO A 154 -6.25 2.11 -5.85
N GLU A 155 -7.23 1.33 -5.40
CA GLU A 155 -7.61 1.15 -4.00
C GLU A 155 -6.50 0.50 -3.16
N VAL A 156 -5.55 -0.20 -3.79
CA VAL A 156 -4.33 -0.72 -3.12
C VAL A 156 -3.53 0.41 -2.47
N ALA A 157 -3.59 1.64 -2.99
CA ALA A 157 -2.90 2.78 -2.40
C ALA A 157 -3.44 3.18 -1.01
N ARG A 158 -4.58 2.59 -0.60
CA ARG A 158 -5.30 2.81 0.66
C ARG A 158 -5.63 4.28 0.94
N LEU A 159 -6.51 4.47 1.92
CA LEU A 159 -6.92 5.77 2.43
C LEU A 159 -6.82 5.71 3.95
N VAL A 160 -6.35 6.78 4.55
CA VAL A 160 -6.38 6.98 5.99
C VAL A 160 -7.72 7.62 6.33
N ARG A 161 -8.51 6.92 7.15
CA ARG A 161 -9.79 7.44 7.65
C ARG A 161 -9.54 8.39 8.82
N ALA A 162 -9.70 9.67 8.58
CA ALA A 162 -9.89 10.68 9.63
C ALA A 162 -11.40 10.93 9.81
N GLU A 163 -11.83 11.33 11.01
CA GLU A 163 -13.23 11.44 11.46
C GLU A 163 -14.27 11.65 10.33
N ASP A 164 -14.10 12.70 9.52
CA ASP A 164 -14.96 13.03 8.38
C ASP A 164 -14.24 13.08 7.01
N ARG A 165 -12.95 12.70 6.93
CA ARG A 165 -12.12 12.84 5.72
C ARG A 165 -11.40 11.55 5.36
N TYR A 166 -11.23 11.33 4.06
CA TYR A 166 -10.43 10.22 3.53
C TYR A 166 -9.16 10.81 2.93
N GLU A 167 -8.10 10.79 3.72
CA GLU A 167 -6.82 11.38 3.35
C GLU A 167 -5.87 10.31 2.83
N ARG A 168 -4.90 10.68 2.01
CA ARG A 168 -3.81 9.76 1.64
C ARG A 168 -2.71 9.69 2.69
N TYR A 169 -2.63 10.67 3.59
CA TYR A 169 -1.51 10.82 4.50
C TYR A 169 -1.92 10.61 5.95
N ALA A 170 -0.94 10.29 6.78
CA ALA A 170 -1.08 10.36 8.21
C ALA A 170 -1.36 11.81 8.66
N SER A 171 -2.11 11.96 9.75
CA SER A 171 -2.41 13.27 10.33
C SER A 171 -1.11 14.04 10.63
N PRO A 172 -0.98 15.32 10.21
CA PRO A 172 0.18 16.15 10.52
C PRO A 172 0.48 16.22 12.02
N GLU A 173 -0.53 16.16 12.88
CA GLU A 173 -0.39 16.17 14.33
C GLU A 173 0.29 14.89 14.86
N SER A 174 -0.06 13.73 14.28
CA SER A 174 0.56 12.46 14.63
C SER A 174 2.02 12.42 14.17
N VAL A 175 2.28 12.87 12.94
CA VAL A 175 3.65 12.96 12.40
C VAL A 175 4.50 13.89 13.25
N GLU A 176 3.99 15.05 13.67
CA GLU A 176 4.76 15.99 14.49
C GLU A 176 5.04 15.45 15.90
N ARG A 177 4.04 14.81 16.54
CA ARG A 177 4.22 14.16 17.84
C ARG A 177 5.32 13.09 17.78
N ASP A 178 5.25 12.22 16.77
CA ASP A 178 6.16 11.09 16.65
C ASP A 178 7.56 11.56 16.22
N ARG A 179 7.66 12.69 15.50
CA ARG A 179 8.93 13.37 15.19
C ARG A 179 9.62 13.89 16.44
N GLU A 180 8.90 14.53 17.35
CA GLU A 180 9.46 15.02 18.61
C GLU A 180 9.90 13.86 19.51
N GLN A 181 9.14 12.76 19.54
CA GLN A 181 9.53 11.53 20.22
C GLN A 181 10.80 10.92 19.61
N PHE A 182 10.89 10.87 18.29
CA PHE A 182 12.08 10.42 17.57
C PHE A 182 13.31 11.26 17.94
N LYS A 183 13.24 12.59 17.91
CA LYS A 183 14.37 13.46 18.28
C LYS A 183 14.81 13.24 19.73
N SER A 184 13.86 13.12 20.65
CA SER A 184 14.16 12.82 22.05
C SER A 184 14.86 11.47 22.22
N SER A 185 14.42 10.46 21.47
CA SER A 185 14.99 9.11 21.50
C SER A 185 16.37 9.07 20.86
N LEU A 186 16.55 9.73 19.71
CA LEU A 186 17.83 9.87 19.02
C LEU A 186 18.90 10.47 19.95
N ALA A 187 18.57 11.53 20.69
CA ALA A 187 19.50 12.15 21.64
C ALA A 187 19.91 11.21 22.78
N LYS A 188 18.98 10.37 23.28
CA LYS A 188 19.25 9.38 24.31
C LYS A 188 20.12 8.24 23.78
N GLU A 189 19.75 7.69 22.63
CA GLU A 189 20.46 6.59 21.98
C GLU A 189 21.88 6.98 21.61
N LYS A 190 22.06 8.19 21.06
CA LYS A 190 23.38 8.73 20.72
C LYS A 190 24.30 8.81 21.94
N LYS A 191 23.76 9.15 23.12
CA LYS A 191 24.52 9.21 24.37
C LYS A 191 24.82 7.81 24.93
N ALA A 192 23.90 6.86 24.76
CA ALA A 192 24.05 5.49 25.23
C ALA A 192 25.02 4.68 24.36
N ASN A 193 25.00 4.92 23.05
CA ASN A 193 25.69 4.13 22.03
C ASN A 193 26.55 5.01 21.09
N PRO A 194 27.53 5.78 21.62
CA PRO A 194 28.30 6.74 20.82
C PRO A 194 29.13 6.06 19.71
N ASP A 195 29.54 4.81 19.89
CA ASP A 195 30.34 4.08 18.90
C ASP A 195 29.56 3.81 17.60
N LEU A 196 28.24 3.63 17.70
CA LEU A 196 27.35 3.39 16.55
C LEU A 196 27.12 4.65 15.72
N TRP A 197 27.40 5.84 16.28
CA TRP A 197 27.28 7.13 15.58
C TRP A 197 28.25 7.26 14.40
N SER A 198 29.29 6.43 14.34
CA SER A 198 30.23 6.39 13.21
C SER A 198 29.53 6.08 11.87
N ASN A 199 28.43 5.32 11.89
CA ASN A 199 27.51 5.17 10.76
C ASN A 199 26.23 5.98 11.02
N ARG A 200 26.39 7.31 11.06
CA ARG A 200 25.36 8.26 11.50
C ARG A 200 24.03 8.09 10.78
N ASP A 201 24.04 7.99 9.46
CA ASP A 201 22.79 8.01 8.68
C ASP A 201 21.97 6.73 8.93
N HIS A 202 22.63 5.57 8.96
CA HIS A 202 21.97 4.31 9.33
C HIS A 202 21.47 4.33 10.79
N PHE A 203 22.28 4.85 11.72
CA PHE A 203 21.87 4.99 13.12
C PHE A 203 20.61 5.84 13.28
N ILE A 204 20.53 6.96 12.56
CA ILE A 204 19.35 7.83 12.53
C ILE A 204 18.15 7.08 11.96
N GLU A 205 18.32 6.36 10.85
CA GLU A 205 17.25 5.62 10.17
C GLU A 205 16.66 4.50 11.05
N VAL A 206 17.51 3.76 11.77
CA VAL A 206 17.07 2.75 12.76
C VAL A 206 16.32 3.43 13.91
N ALA A 207 16.84 4.54 14.44
CA ALA A 207 16.18 5.30 15.50
C ALA A 207 14.84 5.92 15.05
N ALA A 208 14.64 6.12 13.76
CA ALA A 208 13.42 6.70 13.16
C ALA A 208 12.33 5.67 12.86
N ALA A 209 12.50 4.40 13.24
CA ALA A 209 11.57 3.31 12.92
C ALA A 209 10.09 3.63 13.22
N ASP A 210 9.79 4.12 14.42
CA ASP A 210 8.42 4.50 14.81
C ASP A 210 7.86 5.63 13.94
N LEU A 211 8.67 6.65 13.65
CA LEU A 211 8.27 7.78 12.80
C LEU A 211 8.01 7.34 11.35
N LEU A 212 8.83 6.41 10.84
CA LEU A 212 8.63 5.81 9.51
C LEU A 212 7.36 4.95 9.48
N ARG A 213 7.04 4.25 10.57
CA ARG A 213 5.78 3.50 10.69
C ARG A 213 4.57 4.43 10.66
N THR A 214 4.63 5.59 11.31
CA THR A 214 3.54 6.58 11.33
C THR A 214 3.14 7.05 9.94
N VAL A 215 4.10 7.20 9.02
CA VAL A 215 3.82 7.63 7.64
C VAL A 215 3.51 6.46 6.68
N ALA A 216 3.68 5.21 7.13
CA ALA A 216 3.35 4.03 6.34
C ALA A 216 1.84 3.74 6.38
N VAL A 217 1.19 3.93 5.24
CA VAL A 217 -0.27 3.73 5.10
C VAL A 217 -0.63 2.35 4.59
N MET A 218 0.30 1.68 3.92
CA MET A 218 0.08 0.38 3.32
C MET A 218 1.36 -0.45 3.29
N TYR A 219 1.19 -1.75 3.12
CA TYR A 219 2.28 -2.68 2.92
C TYR A 219 1.82 -3.85 2.04
N MET A 220 2.77 -4.46 1.32
CA MET A 220 2.51 -5.57 0.42
C MET A 220 3.59 -6.63 0.51
N LEU A 221 3.17 -7.87 0.31
CA LEU A 221 4.02 -9.01 0.00
C LEU A 221 4.03 -9.18 -1.53
N ILE A 222 5.21 -9.21 -2.14
CA ILE A 222 5.36 -9.38 -3.58
C ILE A 222 6.11 -10.68 -3.87
N ALA A 223 5.46 -11.58 -4.60
CA ALA A 223 6.05 -12.73 -5.26
C ALA A 223 6.53 -12.32 -6.66
N ASP A 224 7.72 -11.70 -6.69
CA ASP A 224 8.46 -11.37 -7.91
C ASP A 224 9.37 -12.53 -8.33
N GLN A 225 10.11 -12.37 -9.43
CA GLN A 225 11.06 -13.38 -9.91
C GLN A 225 12.04 -13.81 -8.81
N GLU A 226 12.60 -12.85 -8.09
CA GLU A 226 13.59 -13.12 -7.04
C GLU A 226 12.98 -13.92 -5.89
N ALA A 227 11.71 -13.73 -5.56
CA ALA A 227 11.01 -14.56 -4.58
C ALA A 227 10.95 -16.03 -5.01
N PHE A 228 10.72 -16.32 -6.30
CA PHE A 228 10.77 -17.70 -6.79
C PHE A 228 12.19 -18.27 -6.87
N ASP A 229 13.19 -17.42 -7.10
CA ASP A 229 14.60 -17.86 -7.17
C ASP A 229 15.18 -18.13 -5.77
N THR A 230 14.81 -17.32 -4.78
CA THR A 230 15.39 -17.34 -3.42
C THR A 230 14.50 -18.00 -2.38
N GLY A 231 13.21 -18.10 -2.64
CA GLY A 231 12.20 -18.52 -1.66
C GLY A 231 11.75 -17.40 -0.70
N LEU A 232 12.16 -16.15 -0.91
CA LEU A 232 11.86 -15.03 -0.01
C LEU A 232 10.94 -13.98 -0.66
N LEU A 233 9.79 -13.71 -0.06
CA LEU A 233 8.87 -12.68 -0.52
C LEU A 233 9.47 -11.28 -0.30
N ARG A 234 9.16 -10.34 -1.18
CA ARG A 234 9.49 -8.93 -0.94
C ARG A 234 8.39 -8.31 -0.08
N LEU A 235 8.74 -7.85 1.12
CA LEU A 235 7.87 -7.03 1.94
C LEU A 235 8.19 -5.56 1.65
N ILE A 236 7.19 -4.76 1.31
CA ILE A 236 7.34 -3.31 1.12
C ILE A 236 6.33 -2.54 1.97
N TYR A 237 6.77 -1.45 2.58
CA TYR A 237 5.92 -0.45 3.24
C TYR A 237 5.90 0.83 2.40
N LEU A 238 4.73 1.38 2.14
CA LEU A 238 4.56 2.57 1.33
C LEU A 238 3.81 3.70 2.05
N ASP A 239 4.13 4.92 1.64
CA ASP A 239 3.42 6.13 2.05
C ASP A 239 2.13 6.35 1.24
N GLY A 240 1.40 7.42 1.59
CA GLY A 240 0.20 7.89 0.88
C GLY A 240 0.35 8.17 -0.61
N LYS A 241 1.59 8.30 -1.09
CA LYS A 241 1.93 8.58 -2.48
C LYS A 241 2.58 7.39 -3.18
N ARG A 242 2.58 6.22 -2.54
CA ARG A 242 3.15 4.96 -3.06
C ARG A 242 4.68 5.00 -3.18
N ASN A 243 5.34 5.90 -2.46
CA ASN A 243 6.79 5.89 -2.29
C ASN A 243 7.16 4.78 -1.31
N VAL A 244 8.24 4.06 -1.59
CA VAL A 244 8.77 3.03 -0.69
C VAL A 244 9.40 3.71 0.51
N ILE A 245 8.92 3.36 1.70
CA ILE A 245 9.48 3.79 2.99
C ILE A 245 10.54 2.78 3.41
N ARG A 246 10.15 1.50 3.46
CA ARG A 246 11.00 0.38 3.88
C ARG A 246 10.73 -0.83 2.99
N GLU A 247 11.77 -1.60 2.71
CA GLU A 247 11.64 -2.89 2.04
C GLU A 247 12.63 -3.94 2.55
N MET A 248 12.21 -5.19 2.54
CA MET A 248 13.06 -6.33 2.91
C MET A 248 12.60 -7.62 2.23
N ARG A 249 13.39 -8.68 2.38
CA ARG A 249 13.04 -10.05 1.97
C ARG A 249 12.65 -10.84 3.22
N VAL A 250 11.52 -11.54 3.16
CA VAL A 250 10.94 -12.27 4.29
C VAL A 250 10.64 -13.71 3.94
N GLU A 251 10.73 -14.60 4.93
CA GLU A 251 10.35 -16.01 4.77
C GLU A 251 8.82 -16.11 4.64
N PRO A 252 8.30 -16.92 3.69
CA PRO A 252 6.87 -17.11 3.48
C PRO A 252 6.31 -18.25 4.35
N ASP A 253 6.65 -18.24 5.64
CA ASP A 253 6.13 -19.18 6.63
C ASP A 253 5.02 -18.56 7.49
N ASP A 254 4.34 -19.43 8.25
CA ASP A 254 3.24 -19.06 9.15
C ASP A 254 3.65 -17.93 10.10
N GLN A 255 4.72 -18.16 10.87
CA GLN A 255 5.17 -17.25 11.93
C GLN A 255 5.49 -15.87 11.38
N THR A 256 6.24 -15.80 10.29
CA THR A 256 6.67 -14.54 9.69
C THR A 256 5.50 -13.74 9.14
N ILE A 257 4.58 -14.37 8.40
CA ILE A 257 3.40 -13.69 7.83
C ILE A 257 2.47 -13.24 8.95
N THR A 258 2.25 -14.07 9.96
CA THR A 258 1.43 -13.76 11.12
C THR A 258 2.04 -12.60 11.93
N ASP A 259 3.35 -12.59 12.16
CA ASP A 259 4.04 -11.49 12.84
C ASP A 259 3.93 -10.17 12.07
N ILE A 260 4.01 -10.19 10.74
CA ILE A 260 3.81 -9.00 9.90
C ILE A 260 2.38 -8.44 10.06
N ILE A 261 1.38 -9.31 10.07
CA ILE A 261 -0.04 -8.94 10.26
C ILE A 261 -0.25 -8.38 11.67
N MET A 262 0.23 -9.09 12.69
CA MET A 262 0.07 -8.71 14.09
C MET A 262 0.83 -7.42 14.41
N ALA A 263 2.02 -7.22 13.87
CA ALA A 263 2.76 -5.97 14.05
C ALA A 263 1.98 -4.77 13.51
N ARG A 264 1.30 -4.93 12.36
CA ARG A 264 0.43 -3.86 11.85
C ARG A 264 -0.73 -3.59 12.79
N PHE A 265 -1.42 -4.64 13.25
CA PHE A 265 -2.55 -4.53 14.17
C PHE A 265 -2.18 -3.88 15.51
N GLU A 266 -1.02 -4.22 16.06
CA GLU A 266 -0.50 -3.70 17.32
C GLU A 266 0.23 -2.35 17.19
N LEU A 267 0.36 -1.84 15.96
CA LEU A 267 1.14 -0.64 15.64
C LEU A 267 2.59 -0.73 16.12
N THR A 268 3.21 -1.89 15.89
CA THR A 268 4.62 -2.21 16.14
C THR A 268 5.34 -2.55 14.83
N ASP A 269 6.64 -2.83 14.90
CA ASP A 269 7.44 -3.31 13.76
C ASP A 269 7.59 -4.84 13.86
N PRO A 270 7.42 -5.59 12.76
CA PRO A 270 7.70 -7.02 12.76
C PRO A 270 9.20 -7.30 12.96
N PRO A 271 9.56 -8.51 13.41
CA PRO A 271 10.95 -8.91 13.60
C PRO A 271 11.79 -8.70 12.33
N GLY A 272 13.00 -8.13 12.49
CA GLY A 272 13.94 -7.93 11.39
C GLY A 272 13.69 -6.68 10.53
N LEU A 273 12.63 -5.89 10.81
CA LEU A 273 12.37 -4.65 10.07
C LEU A 273 13.44 -3.57 10.34
N GLU A 274 14.23 -3.71 11.41
CA GLU A 274 15.42 -2.91 11.69
C GLU A 274 16.51 -3.03 10.61
N ASP A 275 16.58 -4.19 9.93
CA ASP A 275 17.52 -4.46 8.84
C ASP A 275 16.94 -4.12 7.46
N ALA A 276 15.71 -3.59 7.42
CA ALA A 276 15.06 -3.22 6.17
C ALA A 276 15.79 -2.06 5.47
N ILE A 277 15.80 -2.13 4.15
CA ILE A 277 16.35 -1.08 3.31
C ILE A 277 15.40 0.10 3.33
N ILE A 278 15.88 1.27 3.77
CA ILE A 278 15.13 2.52 3.65
C ILE A 278 15.08 2.94 2.18
N GLY A 279 13.87 3.25 1.70
CA GLY A 279 13.68 3.75 0.34
C GLY A 279 14.43 5.07 0.11
N GLU A 280 15.01 5.24 -1.08
CA GLU A 280 15.95 6.34 -1.39
C GLU A 280 15.44 7.74 -1.01
N ARG A 281 14.14 8.01 -1.17
CA ARG A 281 13.54 9.30 -0.83
C ARG A 281 13.41 9.52 0.68
N TYR A 282 13.30 8.46 1.46
CA TYR A 282 13.15 8.47 2.92
C TYR A 282 14.46 8.36 3.69
N ARG A 283 15.58 8.09 3.00
CA ARG A 283 16.91 8.17 3.62
C ARG A 283 17.13 9.54 4.25
N VAL A 284 18.03 9.63 5.23
CA VAL A 284 18.37 10.92 5.89
C VAL A 284 18.72 12.02 4.89
N THR A 285 19.36 11.63 3.78
CA THR A 285 19.77 12.55 2.70
C THR A 285 18.71 12.75 1.62
N GLY A 286 17.66 11.91 1.61
CA GLY A 286 16.54 11.95 0.68
C GLY A 286 15.64 13.17 0.88
N ASP A 287 14.84 13.50 -0.13
CA ASP A 287 13.96 14.66 -0.12
C ASP A 287 12.83 14.52 0.91
N LEU A 288 12.16 13.37 0.95
CA LEU A 288 11.11 13.08 1.93
C LEU A 288 11.68 12.84 3.33
N GLY A 289 12.86 12.21 3.44
CA GLY A 289 13.54 12.00 4.72
C GLY A 289 13.91 13.32 5.39
N LYS A 290 14.43 14.29 4.63
CA LYS A 290 14.70 15.65 5.14
C LYS A 290 13.43 16.33 5.67
N GLU A 291 12.32 16.20 4.96
CA GLU A 291 11.03 16.75 5.38
C GLU A 291 10.45 16.02 6.61
N LEU A 292 10.62 14.70 6.68
CA LEU A 292 10.10 13.85 7.75
C LEU A 292 10.91 13.94 9.04
N TYR A 293 12.24 14.03 8.98
CA TYR A 293 13.07 14.06 10.17
C TYR A 293 13.27 15.48 10.71
N ARG A 294 13.37 16.49 9.83
CA ARG A 294 13.68 17.90 10.18
C ARG A 294 14.82 18.01 11.20
N LEU A 295 15.89 17.25 10.97
CA LEU A 295 17.08 17.29 11.83
C LEU A 295 17.78 18.63 11.70
N THR A 296 18.17 19.19 12.84
CA THR A 296 18.92 20.43 12.95
C THR A 296 20.42 20.14 13.10
N GLU A 297 21.26 21.18 13.00
CA GLU A 297 22.70 21.03 13.28
C GLU A 297 22.97 20.50 14.71
N ALA A 298 22.11 20.85 15.67
CA ALA A 298 22.22 20.36 17.05
C ALA A 298 21.95 18.85 17.14
N ASP A 299 20.99 18.34 16.37
CA ASP A 299 20.67 16.91 16.32
C ASP A 299 21.82 16.09 15.68
N LEU A 300 22.55 16.71 14.75
CA LEU A 300 23.63 16.09 13.97
C LEU A 300 25.04 16.29 14.55
N ALA A 301 25.18 17.06 15.64
CA ALA A 301 26.47 17.26 16.30
C ALA A 301 27.03 15.92 16.80
N ASP A 302 28.33 15.82 17.09
CA ASP A 302 28.92 14.61 17.67
C ASP A 302 28.46 14.38 19.14
N PRO A 303 28.52 13.14 19.67
CA PRO A 303 28.08 12.80 21.03
C PRO A 303 28.81 13.52 22.17
#